data_AF-A0A0G1ITK8-F1
#
_entry.id   AF-A0A0G1ITK8-F1
#
_cell.length_a   1.000
_cell.length_b   1.000
_cell.length_c   1.000
_cell.angle_alpha   90.00
_cell.angle_beta   90.00
_cell.angle_gamma   90.00
#
_symmetry.space_group_name_H-M   'P 1'
#
loop_
_entity.id
_entity.type
_entity.pdbx_description
1 polymer ?
#
loop_
_entity_poly.entity_id
_entity_poly.type
_entity_poly.pdbx_seq_one_letter_code
_entity_poly.pdbx_strand_id
1 'polypeptide(L)'
;MNPSKEWTFDQDQVIPMTKSKLNAVLRLDKAEIKTAKVLRSRSIEGAIALPGGPSRERMKLHVLWSGEGYEVGVGKPGKETERKEVSNPNDMWPYIKKDGKFAVDSASFLAISREMQHMKNKSRHALELLACLFVRSSYMLDHVERDGRVLYAPPSGILAEIKKDIPTAYGVPLEVFLQYLEAIALNEDVKYTTKGKLRGKPYGPGSGRMNNLSSCAHLIAVLLDRADLIDYAYGYSQMRGVSPLTFKGALQHFPLLGEIKNENPLTKE
;
A
#
# COMPACT_ATOMS: atom_id res chain seq x y z
N MET A 1 8.06 28.38 -19.08
CA MET A 1 8.14 28.63 -17.63
C MET A 1 6.74 28.52 -17.06
N ASN A 2 6.50 27.52 -16.22
CA ASN A 2 5.34 27.48 -15.34
C ASN A 2 5.81 26.75 -14.07
N PRO A 3 5.99 27.46 -12.94
CA PRO A 3 6.46 26.81 -11.73
C PRO A 3 5.34 25.91 -11.21
N SER A 4 5.64 24.63 -11.09
CA SER A 4 4.80 23.66 -10.40
C SER A 4 4.46 24.20 -9.01
N LYS A 5 3.16 24.36 -8.72
CA LYS A 5 2.68 24.67 -7.37
C LYS A 5 3.27 23.66 -6.39
N GLU A 6 4.05 24.15 -5.44
CA GLU A 6 4.39 23.39 -4.24
C GLU A 6 3.10 23.04 -3.49
N TRP A 7 2.93 21.75 -3.23
CA TRP A 7 1.79 21.23 -2.48
C TRP A 7 2.19 21.17 -1.01
N THR A 8 1.64 22.08 -0.21
CA THR A 8 1.75 22.06 1.25
C THR A 8 0.51 21.39 1.82
N PHE A 9 0.70 20.29 2.55
CA PHE A 9 -0.33 19.74 3.41
C PHE A 9 -0.61 20.73 4.55
N ASP A 10 -1.88 21.08 4.74
CA ASP A 10 -2.33 21.91 5.86
C ASP A 10 -2.17 21.09 7.16
N GLN A 11 -1.08 21.34 7.90
CA GLN A 11 -0.72 20.64 9.13
C GLN A 11 -1.37 21.24 10.39
N ASP A 12 -2.15 22.32 10.27
CA ASP A 12 -2.37 23.21 11.41
C ASP A 12 -3.65 22.97 12.24
N GLN A 13 -4.30 21.81 12.12
CA GLN A 13 -5.37 21.42 13.07
C GLN A 13 -5.31 19.95 13.49
N VAL A 14 -4.33 19.59 14.32
CA VAL A 14 -4.30 18.28 14.99
C VAL A 14 -5.22 18.32 16.22
N ILE A 15 -6.52 18.13 16.01
CA ILE A 15 -7.48 17.94 17.10
C ILE A 15 -7.25 16.53 17.69
N PRO A 16 -7.17 16.35 19.02
CA PRO A 16 -7.10 15.02 19.63
C PRO A 16 -8.23 14.12 19.14
N MET A 17 -7.89 13.00 18.50
CA MET A 17 -8.89 12.08 17.95
C MET A 17 -9.41 11.15 19.05
N THR A 18 -10.70 11.23 19.36
CA THR A 18 -11.35 10.24 20.22
C THR A 18 -11.50 8.91 19.48
N LYS A 19 -11.62 7.78 20.20
CA LYS A 19 -11.87 6.46 19.60
C LYS A 19 -13.06 6.46 18.64
N SER A 20 -14.13 7.21 18.95
CA SER A 20 -15.29 7.34 18.08
C SER A 20 -14.95 8.04 16.75
N LYS A 21 -14.16 9.13 16.79
CA LYS A 21 -13.67 9.82 15.59
C LYS A 21 -12.75 8.93 14.76
N LEU A 22 -11.86 8.18 15.40
CA LEU A 22 -10.98 7.21 14.72
C LEU A 22 -11.80 6.14 14.00
N ASN A 23 -12.77 5.52 14.68
CA ASN A 23 -13.66 4.52 14.08
C ASN A 23 -14.43 5.09 12.88
N ALA A 24 -14.99 6.29 13.00
CA ALA A 24 -15.76 6.90 11.93
C ALA A 24 -14.92 7.10 10.65
N VAL A 25 -13.64 7.46 10.81
CA VAL A 25 -12.71 7.67 9.69
C VAL A 25 -12.17 6.34 9.14
N LEU A 26 -11.86 5.37 10.01
CA LEU A 26 -11.14 4.15 9.62
C LEU A 26 -12.04 2.97 9.22
N ARG A 27 -13.34 3.03 9.50
CA ARG A 27 -14.28 1.93 9.23
C ARG A 27 -14.16 1.36 7.81
N LEU A 28 -14.31 0.04 7.69
CA LEU A 28 -14.47 -0.64 6.41
C LEU A 28 -15.94 -0.67 6.01
N ASP A 29 -16.36 0.33 5.25
CA ASP A 29 -17.71 0.40 4.71
C ASP A 29 -17.82 -0.42 3.41
N LYS A 30 -18.77 -1.36 3.35
CA LYS A 30 -18.91 -2.27 2.21
C LYS A 30 -19.34 -1.55 0.92
N ALA A 31 -20.18 -0.53 1.03
CA ALA A 31 -20.65 0.24 -0.12
C ALA A 31 -19.52 1.10 -0.68
N GLU A 32 -18.72 1.71 0.20
CA GLU A 32 -17.48 2.41 -0.19
C GLU A 32 -16.49 1.45 -0.86
N ILE A 33 -16.27 0.24 -0.31
CA ILE A 33 -15.41 -0.77 -0.92
C ILE A 33 -15.92 -1.17 -2.31
N LYS A 34 -17.23 -1.37 -2.49
CA LYS A 34 -17.83 -1.73 -3.79
C LYS A 34 -17.55 -0.63 -4.83
N THR A 35 -17.67 0.63 -4.42
CA THR A 35 -17.39 1.80 -5.27
C THR A 35 -15.91 1.93 -5.59
N ALA A 36 -15.04 1.75 -4.58
CA ALA A 36 -13.59 1.90 -4.69
C ALA A 36 -12.93 0.82 -5.59
N LYS A 37 -13.60 -0.32 -5.84
CA LYS A 37 -13.13 -1.32 -6.81
C LYS A 37 -12.86 -0.73 -8.20
N VAL A 38 -13.65 0.25 -8.63
CA VAL A 38 -13.46 0.91 -9.93
C VAL A 38 -12.14 1.70 -9.97
N LEU A 39 -11.75 2.31 -8.85
CA LEU A 39 -10.47 3.03 -8.74
C LEU A 39 -9.28 2.09 -8.92
N ARG A 40 -9.39 0.84 -8.44
CA ARG A 40 -8.33 -0.16 -8.64
C ARG A 40 -8.08 -0.42 -10.12
N SER A 41 -9.14 -0.69 -10.88
CA SER A 41 -9.01 -0.94 -12.33
C SER A 41 -8.41 0.26 -13.05
N ARG A 42 -8.90 1.47 -12.77
CA ARG A 42 -8.36 2.72 -13.36
C ARG A 42 -6.88 2.94 -13.01
N SER A 43 -6.50 2.67 -11.77
CA SER A 43 -5.10 2.77 -11.32
C SER A 43 -4.18 1.80 -12.08
N ILE A 44 -4.63 0.56 -12.27
CA ILE A 44 -3.90 -0.46 -13.04
C ILE A 44 -3.79 -0.07 -14.51
N GLU A 45 -4.89 0.34 -15.14
CA GLU A 45 -4.92 0.79 -16.53
C GLU A 45 -3.98 1.97 -16.76
N GLY A 46 -4.03 2.96 -15.88
CA GLY A 46 -3.12 4.12 -15.90
C GLY A 46 -1.65 3.70 -15.81
N ALA A 47 -1.31 2.77 -14.91
CA ALA A 47 0.05 2.25 -14.75
C ALA A 47 0.53 1.43 -15.96
N ILE A 48 -0.35 0.62 -16.56
CA ILE A 48 -0.04 -0.13 -17.79
C ILE A 48 0.21 0.84 -18.96
N ALA A 49 -0.57 1.92 -19.06
CA ALA A 49 -0.46 2.92 -20.11
C ALA A 49 0.81 3.78 -20.03
N LEU A 50 1.53 3.78 -18.90
CA LEU A 50 2.80 4.50 -18.78
C LEU A 50 3.82 4.02 -19.83
N PRO A 51 4.48 4.93 -20.56
CA PRO A 51 5.45 4.54 -21.58
C PRO A 51 6.72 3.98 -20.93
N GLY A 52 7.22 2.89 -21.49
CA GLY A 52 8.51 2.29 -21.11
C GLY A 52 9.70 2.92 -21.83
N GLY A 53 10.89 2.76 -21.24
CA GLY A 53 12.18 2.94 -21.90
C GLY A 53 12.62 1.69 -22.67
N PRO A 54 13.73 1.76 -23.43
CA PRO A 54 14.20 0.64 -24.26
C PRO A 54 14.87 -0.49 -23.46
N SER A 55 15.34 -0.25 -22.24
CA SER A 55 15.90 -1.26 -21.32
C SER A 55 15.78 -0.77 -19.88
N ARG A 56 16.14 -1.60 -18.89
CA ARG A 56 16.12 -1.18 -17.47
C ARG A 56 17.10 -0.05 -17.17
N GLU A 57 18.29 -0.07 -17.76
CA GLU A 57 19.29 0.99 -17.59
C GLU A 57 18.82 2.31 -18.18
N ARG A 58 17.90 2.25 -19.16
CA ARG A 58 17.30 3.39 -19.85
C ARG A 58 15.81 3.50 -19.57
N MET A 59 15.37 3.11 -18.37
CA MET A 59 13.96 3.15 -17.99
C MET A 59 13.42 4.58 -18.03
N LYS A 60 12.13 4.73 -18.38
CA LYS A 60 11.41 5.98 -18.19
C LYS A 60 10.87 6.03 -16.77
N LEU A 61 11.15 7.12 -16.07
CA LEU A 61 10.67 7.37 -14.71
C LEU A 61 9.38 8.17 -14.74
N HIS A 62 8.41 7.74 -13.96
CA HIS A 62 7.10 8.37 -13.82
C HIS A 62 6.88 8.72 -12.36
N VAL A 63 6.65 10.00 -12.07
CA VAL A 63 6.35 10.48 -10.73
C VAL A 63 4.86 10.26 -10.46
N LEU A 64 4.54 9.59 -9.36
CA LEU A 64 3.18 9.31 -8.90
C LEU A 64 2.77 10.24 -7.76
N TRP A 65 3.73 10.66 -6.95
CA TRP A 65 3.53 11.59 -5.85
C TRP A 65 4.78 12.46 -5.64
N SER A 66 4.58 13.70 -5.19
CA SER A 66 5.65 14.62 -4.81
C SER A 66 5.23 15.41 -3.57
N GLY A 67 6.19 15.66 -2.67
CA GLY A 67 5.97 16.45 -1.45
C GLY A 67 7.21 16.46 -0.56
N GLU A 68 7.39 17.53 0.22
CA GLU A 68 8.51 17.69 1.17
C GLU A 68 9.92 17.49 0.55
N GLY A 69 10.10 17.85 -0.72
CA GLY A 69 11.37 17.63 -1.46
C GLY A 69 11.60 16.19 -1.94
N TYR A 70 10.60 15.31 -1.76
CA TYR A 70 10.61 13.93 -2.24
C TYR A 70 9.73 13.73 -3.47
N GLU A 71 10.12 12.75 -4.29
CA GLU A 71 9.31 12.19 -5.35
C GLU A 71 9.20 10.68 -5.15
N VAL A 72 7.99 10.15 -5.28
CA VAL A 72 7.73 8.71 -5.27
C VAL A 72 7.13 8.33 -6.61
N GLY A 73 7.60 7.23 -7.19
CA GLY A 73 7.15 6.86 -8.51
C GLY A 73 7.57 5.46 -8.94
N VAL A 74 7.45 5.22 -10.24
CA VAL A 74 7.79 3.96 -10.88
C VAL A 74 8.65 4.16 -12.13
N GLY A 75 9.65 3.30 -12.32
CA GLY A 75 10.42 3.18 -13.56
C GLY A 75 9.90 2.04 -14.43
N LYS A 76 9.88 2.23 -15.75
CA LYS A 76 9.48 1.19 -16.72
C LYS A 76 10.50 1.10 -17.87
N PRO A 77 11.00 -0.09 -18.24
CA PRO A 77 10.65 -1.42 -17.73
C PRO A 77 11.26 -1.76 -16.35
N GLY A 78 10.58 -2.64 -15.60
CA GLY A 78 11.04 -3.21 -14.33
C GLY A 78 11.97 -4.43 -14.50
N LYS A 79 12.24 -5.16 -13.42
CA LYS A 79 13.18 -6.30 -13.45
C LYS A 79 12.60 -7.57 -14.08
N GLU A 80 11.28 -7.75 -14.03
CA GLU A 80 10.63 -8.97 -14.53
C GLU A 80 10.40 -8.94 -16.05
N THR A 81 10.62 -7.81 -16.74
CA THR A 81 10.54 -7.72 -18.21
C THR A 81 11.65 -8.51 -18.91
N GLU A 82 12.82 -8.61 -18.28
CA GLU A 82 14.02 -9.26 -18.84
C GLU A 82 14.15 -10.75 -18.43
N ARG A 83 13.18 -11.29 -17.68
CA ARG A 83 13.20 -12.70 -17.27
C ARG A 83 12.89 -13.61 -18.46
N LYS A 84 13.77 -14.57 -18.73
CA LYS A 84 13.69 -15.48 -19.90
C LYS A 84 12.45 -16.39 -19.91
N GLU A 85 12.01 -16.88 -18.75
CA GLU A 85 10.95 -17.91 -18.66
C GLU A 85 9.55 -17.33 -18.41
N VAL A 86 9.47 -16.24 -17.66
CA VAL A 86 8.20 -15.58 -17.30
C VAL A 86 8.41 -14.07 -17.35
N SER A 87 8.53 -13.54 -18.57
CA SER A 87 8.60 -12.10 -18.78
C SER A 87 7.26 -11.45 -18.42
N ASN A 88 7.31 -10.35 -17.68
CA ASN A 88 6.16 -9.50 -17.47
C ASN A 88 6.42 -8.14 -18.12
N PRO A 89 5.81 -7.84 -19.28
CA PRO A 89 6.08 -6.63 -20.06
C PRO A 89 5.66 -5.33 -19.33
N ASN A 90 4.77 -5.43 -18.35
CA ASN A 90 4.29 -4.29 -17.58
C ASN A 90 4.92 -4.18 -16.19
N ASP A 91 5.93 -5.00 -15.87
CA ASP A 91 6.63 -4.85 -14.60
C ASP A 91 7.24 -3.45 -14.47
N MET A 92 7.15 -2.90 -13.28
CA MET A 92 7.66 -1.57 -12.94
C MET A 92 8.64 -1.65 -11.77
N TRP A 93 9.45 -0.61 -11.62
CA TRP A 93 10.40 -0.45 -10.54
C TRP A 93 10.02 0.73 -9.63
N PRO A 94 9.39 0.47 -8.47
CA PRO A 94 9.07 1.52 -7.50
C PRO A 94 10.34 2.19 -6.96
N TYR A 95 10.32 3.52 -6.84
CA TYR A 95 11.45 4.31 -6.33
C TYR A 95 11.01 5.47 -5.41
N ILE A 96 11.98 5.95 -4.62
CA ILE A 96 11.92 7.24 -3.91
C ILE A 96 13.12 8.08 -4.36
N LYS A 97 12.89 9.36 -4.66
CA LYS A 97 13.94 10.36 -4.83
C LYS A 97 13.80 11.46 -3.80
N LYS A 98 14.94 12.04 -3.43
CA LYS A 98 15.07 13.29 -2.67
C LYS A 98 15.99 14.22 -3.46
N ASP A 99 15.51 15.43 -3.76
CA ASP A 99 16.29 16.42 -4.50
C ASP A 99 16.92 15.85 -5.80
N GLY A 100 16.13 15.06 -6.53
CA GLY A 100 16.52 14.42 -7.80
C GLY A 100 17.40 13.16 -7.68
N LYS A 101 17.88 12.80 -6.48
CA LYS A 101 18.71 11.61 -6.22
C LYS A 101 17.89 10.49 -5.61
N PHE A 102 18.20 9.24 -5.96
CA PHE A 102 17.55 8.09 -5.31
C PHE A 102 17.86 8.08 -3.82
N ALA A 103 16.81 8.09 -2.99
CA ALA A 103 16.94 8.24 -1.54
C ALA A 103 17.16 6.91 -0.83
N VAL A 104 16.63 5.82 -1.41
CA VAL A 104 16.74 4.46 -0.87
C VAL A 104 16.87 3.45 -2.00
N ASP A 105 17.44 2.30 -1.68
CA ASP A 105 17.36 1.13 -2.55
C ASP A 105 15.94 0.57 -2.62
N SER A 106 15.63 -0.16 -3.69
CA SER A 106 14.33 -0.79 -3.86
C SER A 106 14.05 -1.78 -2.72
N ALA A 107 13.00 -1.52 -1.94
CA ALA A 107 12.69 -2.33 -0.78
C ALA A 107 12.16 -3.71 -1.19
N SER A 108 12.81 -4.75 -0.64
CA SER A 108 12.23 -6.08 -0.60
C SER A 108 11.14 -6.16 0.47
N PHE A 109 10.27 -7.16 0.37
CA PHE A 109 9.30 -7.42 1.44
C PHE A 109 10.00 -7.63 2.80
N LEU A 110 11.16 -8.29 2.82
CA LEU A 110 11.98 -8.43 4.03
C LEU A 110 12.40 -7.07 4.62
N ALA A 111 12.79 -6.12 3.77
CA ALA A 111 13.18 -4.78 4.23
C ALA A 111 11.98 -4.04 4.86
N ILE A 112 10.81 -4.14 4.24
CA ILE A 112 9.54 -3.60 4.76
C ILE A 112 9.17 -4.28 6.10
N SER A 113 9.30 -5.60 6.20
CA SER A 113 9.01 -6.33 7.44
C SER A 113 9.97 -5.97 8.58
N ARG A 114 11.27 -5.78 8.28
CA ARG A 114 12.24 -5.30 9.27
C ARG A 114 11.90 -3.90 9.75
N GLU A 115 11.49 -3.01 8.85
CA GLU A 115 11.03 -1.68 9.23
C GLU A 115 9.83 -1.75 10.20
N MET A 116 8.84 -2.59 9.91
CA MET A 116 7.70 -2.81 10.82
C MET A 116 8.11 -3.36 12.17
N GLN A 117 9.07 -4.30 12.19
CA GLN A 117 9.63 -4.82 13.43
C GLN A 117 10.33 -3.71 14.24
N HIS A 118 11.10 -2.83 13.60
CA HIS A 118 11.73 -1.68 14.26
C HIS A 118 10.70 -0.71 14.86
N MET A 119 9.52 -0.58 14.22
CA MET A 119 8.41 0.23 14.72
C MET A 119 7.68 -0.40 15.93
N LYS A 120 7.82 -1.72 16.21
CA LYS A 120 7.16 -2.43 17.34
C LYS A 120 7.31 -1.71 18.67
N ASN A 121 8.48 -1.16 18.94
CA ASN A 121 8.83 -0.56 20.23
C ASN A 121 8.55 0.95 20.30
N LYS A 122 7.99 1.55 19.24
CA LYS A 122 7.71 3.00 19.19
C LYS A 122 6.37 3.34 19.81
N SER A 123 5.29 2.76 19.26
CA SER A 123 3.93 2.95 19.78
C SER A 123 2.99 1.88 19.24
N ARG A 124 2.34 1.17 20.17
CA ARG A 124 1.32 0.18 19.83
C ARG A 124 0.10 0.84 19.16
N HIS A 125 -0.22 2.06 19.56
CA HIS A 125 -1.34 2.82 18.98
C HIS A 125 -1.03 3.25 17.54
N ALA A 126 0.14 3.84 17.31
CA ALA A 126 0.59 4.25 15.98
C ALA A 126 0.67 3.06 15.01
N LEU A 127 1.13 1.90 15.49
CA LEU A 127 1.12 0.65 14.72
C LEU A 127 -0.28 0.18 14.36
N GLU A 128 -1.23 0.23 15.30
CA GLU A 128 -2.63 -0.13 15.01
C GLU A 128 -3.23 0.78 13.94
N LEU A 129 -3.02 2.10 14.03
CA LEU A 129 -3.47 3.04 13.01
C LEU A 129 -2.81 2.78 11.65
N LEU A 130 -1.51 2.50 11.65
CA LEU A 130 -0.75 2.16 10.43
C LEU A 130 -1.31 0.89 9.77
N ALA A 131 -1.60 -0.15 10.55
CA ALA A 131 -2.23 -1.36 10.04
C ALA A 131 -3.62 -1.10 9.47
N CYS A 132 -4.41 -0.21 10.11
CA CYS A 132 -5.71 0.20 9.58
C CYS A 132 -5.56 0.89 8.21
N LEU A 133 -4.57 1.77 8.03
CA LEU A 133 -4.29 2.40 6.73
C LEU A 133 -3.87 1.38 5.68
N PHE A 134 -3.09 0.35 6.04
CA PHE A 134 -2.73 -0.72 5.11
C PHE A 134 -3.94 -1.52 4.64
N VAL A 135 -4.84 -1.89 5.57
CA VAL A 135 -6.08 -2.59 5.21
C VAL A 135 -6.97 -1.69 4.35
N ARG A 136 -7.18 -0.43 4.72
CA ARG A 136 -8.00 0.49 3.92
C ARG A 136 -7.45 0.69 2.50
N SER A 137 -6.14 0.88 2.38
CA SER A 137 -5.44 0.99 1.09
C SER A 137 -5.52 -0.30 0.24
N SER A 138 -5.56 -1.47 0.89
CA SER A 138 -5.77 -2.75 0.20
C SER A 138 -7.14 -2.82 -0.50
N TYR A 139 -8.12 -2.09 0.01
CA TYR A 139 -9.48 -1.93 -0.55
C TYR A 139 -9.70 -0.63 -1.33
N MET A 140 -8.66 0.17 -1.59
CA MET A 140 -8.75 1.48 -2.27
C MET A 140 -9.58 2.56 -1.54
N LEU A 141 -9.83 2.40 -0.24
CA LEU A 141 -10.74 3.31 0.50
C LEU A 141 -10.15 4.69 0.78
N ASP A 142 -8.82 4.82 0.70
CA ASP A 142 -8.08 6.06 0.91
C ASP A 142 -7.50 6.57 -0.40
N HIS A 143 -8.17 6.28 -1.52
CA HIS A 143 -7.75 6.72 -2.85
C HIS A 143 -8.76 7.67 -3.45
N VAL A 144 -8.25 8.68 -4.14
CA VAL A 144 -9.06 9.70 -4.82
C VAL A 144 -8.65 9.79 -6.28
N GLU A 145 -9.61 10.08 -7.15
CA GLU A 145 -9.32 10.43 -8.53
C GLU A 145 -9.13 11.94 -8.65
N ARG A 146 -7.99 12.36 -9.21
CA ARG A 146 -7.66 13.75 -9.52
C ARG A 146 -6.90 13.81 -10.83
N ASP A 147 -7.32 14.70 -11.72
CA ASP A 147 -6.69 14.91 -13.03
C ASP A 147 -6.50 13.61 -13.84
N GLY A 148 -7.49 12.72 -13.80
CA GLY A 148 -7.47 11.43 -14.50
C GLY A 148 -6.50 10.40 -13.90
N ARG A 149 -5.97 10.65 -12.70
CA ARG A 149 -5.09 9.73 -11.96
C ARG A 149 -5.70 9.33 -10.64
N VAL A 150 -5.47 8.09 -10.24
CA VAL A 150 -5.84 7.58 -8.91
C VAL A 150 -4.67 7.78 -7.97
N LEU A 151 -4.87 8.57 -6.92
CA LEU A 151 -3.85 8.97 -5.95
C LEU A 151 -4.21 8.42 -4.57
N TYR A 152 -3.21 7.93 -3.84
CA TYR A 152 -3.37 7.56 -2.44
C TYR A 152 -3.32 8.81 -1.56
N ALA A 153 -4.37 9.01 -0.78
CA ALA A 153 -4.62 10.17 0.07
C ALA A 153 -5.13 9.70 1.44
N PRO A 154 -4.24 9.17 2.31
CA PRO A 154 -4.64 8.74 3.65
C PRO A 154 -5.22 9.91 4.45
N PRO A 155 -6.19 9.66 5.36
CA PRO A 155 -6.78 10.72 6.18
C PRO A 155 -5.71 11.47 6.99
N SER A 156 -5.59 12.78 6.78
CA SER A 156 -4.52 13.61 7.36
C SER A 156 -4.48 13.55 8.89
N GLY A 157 -5.64 13.54 9.55
CA GLY A 157 -5.72 13.42 11.01
C GLY A 157 -5.15 12.10 11.54
N ILE A 158 -5.36 10.99 10.81
CA ILE A 158 -4.77 9.69 11.17
C ILE A 158 -3.26 9.71 10.95
N LEU A 159 -2.82 10.26 9.81
CA LEU A 159 -1.40 10.38 9.52
C LEU A 159 -0.67 11.25 10.56
N ALA A 160 -1.27 12.38 10.95
CA ALA A 160 -0.74 13.24 12.00
C ALA A 160 -0.65 12.51 13.34
N GLU A 161 -1.65 11.70 13.70
CA GLU A 161 -1.62 10.90 14.93
C GLU A 161 -0.48 9.88 14.93
N ILE A 162 -0.27 9.16 13.81
CA ILE A 162 0.84 8.20 13.68
C ILE A 162 2.20 8.92 13.76
N LYS A 163 2.33 10.08 13.08
CA LYS A 163 3.58 10.86 13.02
C LYS A 163 4.06 11.34 14.39
N LYS A 164 3.20 11.43 15.42
CA LYS A 164 3.61 11.76 16.80
C LYS A 164 4.63 10.77 17.36
N ASP A 165 4.47 9.49 17.06
CA ASP A 165 5.33 8.41 17.58
C ASP A 165 6.26 7.82 16.51
N ILE A 166 5.82 7.85 15.24
CA ILE A 166 6.53 7.28 14.09
C ILE A 166 6.61 8.35 12.98
N PRO A 167 7.43 9.41 13.15
CA PRO A 167 7.53 10.48 12.16
C PRO A 167 8.23 10.03 10.87
N THR A 168 9.07 8.99 10.95
CA THR A 168 9.87 8.48 9.84
C THR A 168 9.81 6.96 9.80
N ALA A 169 9.86 6.40 8.60
CA ALA A 169 10.01 4.98 8.36
C ALA A 169 10.89 4.78 7.13
N TYR A 170 11.76 3.78 7.16
CA TYR A 170 12.63 3.41 6.05
C TYR A 170 13.56 4.55 5.61
N GLY A 171 14.04 5.34 6.58
CA GLY A 171 14.94 6.47 6.35
C GLY A 171 14.30 7.72 5.71
N VAL A 172 12.97 7.74 5.54
CA VAL A 172 12.22 8.86 4.95
C VAL A 172 11.04 9.27 5.86
N PRO A 173 10.43 10.46 5.67
CA PRO A 173 9.20 10.81 6.37
C PRO A 173 8.13 9.73 6.17
N LEU A 174 7.32 9.47 7.20
CA LEU A 174 6.34 8.38 7.19
C LEU A 174 5.43 8.44 5.96
N GLU A 175 5.00 9.63 5.57
CA GLU A 175 4.13 9.82 4.41
C GLU A 175 4.79 9.40 3.10
N VAL A 176 6.07 9.74 2.92
CA VAL A 176 6.86 9.30 1.76
C VAL A 176 6.95 7.77 1.74
N PHE A 177 7.15 7.14 2.90
CA PHE A 177 7.15 5.68 3.00
C PHE A 177 5.79 5.07 2.64
N LEU A 178 4.68 5.67 3.08
CA LEU A 178 3.35 5.19 2.72
C LEU A 178 3.06 5.30 1.22
N GLN A 179 3.44 6.42 0.59
CA GLN A 179 3.34 6.58 -0.86
C GLN A 179 4.22 5.56 -1.60
N TYR A 180 5.37 5.22 -1.03
CA TYR A 180 6.25 4.20 -1.59
C TYR A 180 5.65 2.80 -1.51
N LEU A 181 5.02 2.45 -0.38
CA LEU A 181 4.26 1.20 -0.26
C LEU A 181 3.10 1.13 -1.25
N GLU A 182 2.43 2.25 -1.52
CA GLU A 182 1.40 2.32 -2.56
C GLU A 182 1.97 2.04 -3.95
N ALA A 183 3.13 2.62 -4.30
CA ALA A 183 3.79 2.35 -5.58
C ALA A 183 4.18 0.87 -5.74
N ILE A 184 4.61 0.22 -4.64
CA ILE A 184 4.86 -1.24 -4.61
C ILE A 184 3.55 -2.02 -4.80
N ALA A 185 2.48 -1.65 -4.09
CA ALA A 185 1.19 -2.32 -4.15
C ALA A 185 0.57 -2.23 -5.57
N LEU A 186 0.69 -1.06 -6.21
CA LEU A 186 0.29 -0.85 -7.60
C LEU A 186 1.10 -1.72 -8.57
N ASN A 187 2.42 -1.83 -8.38
CA ASN A 187 3.24 -2.71 -9.22
C ASN A 187 2.81 -4.18 -9.07
N GLU A 188 2.51 -4.64 -7.85
CA GLU A 188 1.96 -5.98 -7.66
C GLU A 188 0.63 -6.15 -8.40
N ASP A 189 -0.31 -5.20 -8.27
CA ASP A 189 -1.56 -5.24 -9.05
C ASP A 189 -1.33 -5.37 -10.57
N VAL A 190 -0.39 -4.62 -11.12
CA VAL A 190 -0.02 -4.69 -12.54
C VAL A 190 0.57 -6.05 -12.91
N LYS A 191 1.46 -6.61 -12.07
CA LYS A 191 2.04 -7.95 -12.29
C LYS A 191 0.98 -9.03 -12.34
N TYR A 192 0.08 -9.03 -11.36
CA TYR A 192 -0.97 -10.03 -11.25
C TYR A 192 -1.97 -9.91 -12.41
N THR A 193 -2.35 -8.69 -12.79
CA THR A 193 -3.21 -8.43 -13.95
C THR A 193 -2.54 -8.89 -15.25
N THR A 194 -1.27 -8.57 -15.46
CA THR A 194 -0.55 -8.89 -16.71
C THR A 194 -0.29 -10.39 -16.86
N LYS A 195 0.03 -11.10 -15.77
CA LYS A 195 0.22 -12.56 -15.80
C LYS A 195 -1.09 -13.30 -16.02
N GLY A 196 -2.22 -12.73 -15.59
CA GLY A 196 -3.58 -13.22 -15.84
C GLY A 196 -3.97 -14.52 -15.13
N LYS A 197 -3.03 -15.42 -14.86
CA LYS A 197 -3.26 -16.73 -14.23
C LYS A 197 -2.11 -17.18 -13.31
N LEU A 198 -2.44 -17.99 -12.31
CA LEU A 198 -1.53 -18.81 -11.53
C LEU A 198 -1.97 -20.27 -11.62
N ARG A 199 -1.06 -21.16 -12.04
CA ARG A 199 -1.34 -22.61 -12.16
C ARG A 199 -2.66 -22.90 -12.92
N GLY A 200 -2.88 -22.18 -14.02
CA GLY A 200 -4.07 -22.33 -14.86
C GLY A 200 -5.34 -21.63 -14.36
N LYS A 201 -5.36 -21.07 -13.15
CA LYS A 201 -6.52 -20.35 -12.59
C LYS A 201 -6.33 -18.83 -12.68
N PRO A 202 -7.37 -18.05 -13.05
CA PRO A 202 -7.31 -16.60 -12.96
C PRO A 202 -6.96 -16.14 -11.56
N TYR A 203 -6.21 -15.06 -11.45
CA TYR A 203 -5.98 -14.44 -10.15
C TYR A 203 -7.30 -13.95 -9.55
N GLY A 204 -7.52 -14.31 -8.29
CA GLY A 204 -8.70 -13.85 -7.55
C GLY A 204 -8.59 -12.39 -7.14
N PRO A 205 -9.70 -11.75 -6.74
CA PRO A 205 -9.74 -10.36 -6.30
C PRO A 205 -8.82 -10.06 -5.11
N GLY A 206 -8.45 -11.09 -4.34
CA GLY A 206 -7.47 -11.01 -3.27
C GLY A 206 -6.02 -10.84 -3.72
N SER A 207 -5.68 -10.96 -4.99
CA SER A 207 -4.27 -10.90 -5.46
C SER A 207 -3.73 -9.46 -5.50
N GLY A 208 -2.42 -9.28 -5.77
CA GLY A 208 -1.80 -7.95 -5.93
C GLY A 208 -1.71 -7.15 -4.63
N ARG A 209 -2.19 -5.90 -4.63
CA ARG A 209 -2.17 -5.00 -3.48
C ARG A 209 -2.79 -5.61 -2.23
N MET A 210 -3.86 -6.39 -2.42
CA MET A 210 -4.62 -6.96 -1.31
C MET A 210 -3.77 -7.95 -0.53
N ASN A 211 -3.09 -8.86 -1.24
CA ASN A 211 -2.13 -9.77 -0.63
C ASN A 211 -0.97 -9.01 0.03
N ASN A 212 -0.42 -8.01 -0.65
CA ASN A 212 0.77 -7.29 -0.21
C ASN A 212 0.51 -6.50 1.09
N LEU A 213 -0.44 -5.55 1.04
CA LEU A 213 -0.75 -4.66 2.15
C LEU A 213 -1.41 -5.39 3.32
N SER A 214 -2.29 -6.37 3.06
CA SER A 214 -2.89 -7.15 4.15
C SER A 214 -1.88 -8.09 4.82
N SER A 215 -0.77 -8.44 4.16
CA SER A 215 0.33 -9.18 4.83
C SER A 215 1.12 -8.27 5.76
N CYS A 216 1.32 -7.00 5.37
CA CYS A 216 1.90 -5.98 6.24
C CYS A 216 1.01 -5.76 7.48
N ALA A 217 -0.31 -5.66 7.30
CA ALA A 217 -1.26 -5.58 8.40
C ALA A 217 -1.23 -6.84 9.29
N HIS A 218 -1.12 -8.05 8.71
CA HIS A 218 -1.00 -9.29 9.47
C HIS A 218 0.28 -9.30 10.34
N LEU A 219 1.41 -8.86 9.78
CA LEU A 219 2.65 -8.74 10.53
C LEU A 219 2.48 -7.79 11.73
N ILE A 220 1.84 -6.64 11.54
CA ILE A 220 1.57 -5.73 12.65
C ILE A 220 0.65 -6.38 13.69
N ALA A 221 -0.37 -7.13 13.29
CA ALA A 221 -1.23 -7.86 14.23
C ALA A 221 -0.42 -8.85 15.10
N VAL A 222 0.56 -9.54 14.51
CA VAL A 222 1.51 -10.40 15.24
C VAL A 222 2.42 -9.58 16.16
N LEU A 223 2.97 -8.46 15.68
CA LEU A 223 3.84 -7.59 16.49
C LEU A 223 3.11 -6.97 17.68
N LEU A 224 1.79 -6.77 17.56
CA LEU A 224 0.90 -6.33 18.63
C LEU A 224 0.36 -7.48 19.49
N ASP A 225 0.80 -8.71 19.26
CA ASP A 225 0.38 -9.92 20.00
C ASP A 225 -1.14 -10.16 19.89
N ARG A 226 -1.76 -9.78 18.76
CA ARG A 226 -3.19 -9.93 18.45
C ARG A 226 -3.47 -11.07 17.47
N ALA A 227 -2.47 -11.49 16.69
CA ALA A 227 -2.52 -12.62 15.78
C ALA A 227 -1.37 -13.58 16.09
N ASP A 228 -1.57 -14.86 15.77
CA ASP A 228 -0.60 -15.91 16.06
C ASP A 228 0.58 -15.90 15.06
N LEU A 229 1.80 -16.00 15.59
CA LEU A 229 3.02 -15.99 14.77
C LEU A 229 3.14 -17.25 13.90
N ILE A 230 2.71 -18.40 14.41
CA ILE A 230 2.76 -19.67 13.68
C ILE A 230 1.79 -19.62 12.51
N ASP A 231 0.58 -19.11 12.70
CA ASP A 231 -0.39 -18.89 11.60
C ASP A 231 0.17 -17.94 10.54
N TYR A 232 0.79 -16.83 10.97
CA TYR A 232 1.45 -15.90 10.06
C TYR A 232 2.56 -16.60 9.25
N ALA A 233 3.47 -17.31 9.92
CA ALA A 233 4.59 -18.02 9.29
C ALA A 233 4.11 -19.17 8.38
N TYR A 234 3.07 -19.89 8.79
CA TYR A 234 2.46 -20.95 8.00
C TYR A 234 1.93 -20.40 6.69
N GLY A 235 1.26 -19.24 6.70
CA GLY A 235 0.80 -18.56 5.49
C GLY A 235 1.93 -18.30 4.46
N TYR A 236 3.12 -17.90 4.92
CA TYR A 236 4.30 -17.77 4.07
C TYR A 236 4.79 -19.10 3.52
N SER A 237 4.82 -20.13 4.37
CA SER A 237 5.34 -21.46 4.03
C SER A 237 4.55 -22.15 2.90
N GLN A 238 3.28 -21.79 2.68
CA GLN A 238 2.41 -22.32 1.64
C GLN A 238 2.76 -21.84 0.21
N MET A 239 4.03 -21.48 -0.04
CA MET A 239 4.59 -21.05 -1.33
C MET A 239 3.92 -19.81 -1.96
N ARG A 240 3.25 -18.97 -1.16
CA ARG A 240 2.62 -17.74 -1.66
C ARG A 240 3.50 -16.51 -1.48
N GLY A 241 4.52 -16.57 -0.63
CA GLY A 241 5.41 -15.44 -0.34
C GLY A 241 4.71 -14.26 0.37
N VAL A 242 3.48 -14.48 0.85
CA VAL A 242 2.60 -13.52 1.51
C VAL A 242 1.72 -14.27 2.52
N SER A 243 1.26 -13.57 3.57
CA SER A 243 0.32 -14.09 4.56
C SER A 243 -0.74 -13.03 4.88
N PRO A 244 -1.69 -12.77 3.96
CA PRO A 244 -2.64 -11.67 4.12
C PRO A 244 -3.73 -11.98 5.15
N LEU A 245 -4.12 -10.98 5.93
CA LEU A 245 -5.37 -11.05 6.68
C LEU A 245 -6.58 -11.19 5.74
N THR A 246 -7.55 -11.98 6.18
CA THR A 246 -8.90 -11.95 5.60
C THR A 246 -9.64 -10.70 6.05
N PHE A 247 -10.72 -10.32 5.38
CA PHE A 247 -11.57 -9.20 5.83
C PHE A 247 -12.04 -9.38 7.29
N LYS A 248 -12.50 -10.60 7.63
CA LYS A 248 -12.88 -10.94 9.01
C LYS A 248 -11.70 -10.83 9.97
N GLY A 249 -10.53 -11.32 9.57
CA GLY A 249 -9.30 -11.21 10.37
C GLY A 249 -8.89 -9.75 10.61
N ALA A 250 -9.02 -8.88 9.60
CA ALA A 250 -8.76 -7.45 9.76
C ALA A 250 -9.68 -6.81 10.81
N LEU A 251 -10.99 -7.07 10.75
CA LEU A 251 -11.95 -6.58 11.76
C LEU A 251 -11.67 -7.17 13.16
N GLN A 252 -11.27 -8.43 13.24
CA GLN A 252 -10.96 -9.11 14.49
C GLN A 252 -9.72 -8.54 15.18
N HIS A 253 -8.65 -8.29 14.43
CA HIS A 253 -7.38 -7.83 15.00
C HIS A 253 -7.29 -6.30 15.13
N PHE A 254 -8.11 -5.56 14.37
CA PHE A 254 -8.14 -4.10 14.37
C PHE A 254 -9.59 -3.58 14.50
N PRO A 255 -10.12 -3.48 15.73
CA PRO A 255 -11.50 -3.04 15.97
C PRO A 255 -11.81 -1.62 15.47
N LEU A 256 -10.79 -0.79 15.21
CA LEU A 256 -10.97 0.53 14.60
C LEU A 256 -11.54 0.47 13.17
N LEU A 257 -11.40 -0.67 12.51
CA LEU A 257 -11.94 -0.94 11.18
C LEU A 257 -13.44 -1.28 11.21
N GLY A 258 -14.03 -1.49 12.39
CA GLY A 258 -15.44 -1.80 12.57
C GLY A 258 -15.70 -3.13 13.27
N GLU A 259 -16.97 -3.54 13.31
CA GLU A 259 -17.42 -4.74 14.01
C GLU A 259 -17.52 -5.95 13.08
N ILE A 260 -17.29 -7.15 13.63
CA ILE A 260 -17.49 -8.41 12.90
C ILE A 260 -18.99 -8.64 12.70
N LYS A 261 -19.49 -8.33 11.52
CA LYS A 261 -20.76 -8.86 11.01
C LYS A 261 -20.44 -10.05 10.09
N ASN A 262 -21.13 -11.18 10.23
CA ASN A 262 -20.81 -12.48 9.61
C ASN A 262 -20.98 -12.54 8.07
N GLU A 263 -20.48 -11.56 7.33
CA GLU A 263 -20.74 -11.41 5.90
C GLU A 263 -19.48 -10.92 5.17
N ASN A 264 -18.98 -11.74 4.24
CA ASN A 264 -17.77 -11.45 3.44
C ASN A 264 -18.09 -10.50 2.27
N PRO A 265 -17.49 -9.30 2.15
CA PRO A 265 -17.77 -8.36 1.05
C PRO A 265 -17.12 -8.73 -0.29
N LEU A 266 -16.33 -9.82 -0.34
CA LEU A 266 -15.69 -10.33 -1.55
C LEU A 266 -16.43 -11.53 -2.16
N THR A 267 -17.54 -12.00 -1.59
CA THR A 267 -18.38 -13.00 -2.24
C THR A 267 -19.05 -12.38 -3.47
N LYS A 268 -19.02 -13.10 -4.59
CA LYS A 268 -19.75 -12.73 -5.81
C LYS A 268 -21.25 -12.78 -5.50
N GLU A 269 -21.97 -11.72 -5.84
CA GLU A 269 -23.33 -11.87 -6.37
C GLU A 269 -23.21 -12.49 -7.78
#